data_AF-A0A7Y9L124-F1
#
_entry.id   AF-A0A7Y9L124-F1
#
_cell.length_a   1.000
_cell.length_b   1.000
_cell.length_c   1.000
_cell.angle_alpha   90.00
_cell.angle_beta   90.00
_cell.angle_gamma   90.00
#
_symmetry.space_group_name_H-M   'P 1'
#
loop_
_entity.id
_entity.type
_entity.pdbx_description
1 polymer ?
#
loop_
_entity_poly.entity_id
_entity_poly.type
_entity_poly.pdbx_seq_one_letter_code
_entity_poly.pdbx_strand_id
1 'polypeptide(L)'
;MNTVTRRQELIFEKICERILAGDGSGHRTFYRPWLQLHRKNTSKVSNQVQGWVVPLGRTATYMSRGEYRTALLMLWLGVADLREQYPIWPTAHPHPLQGAEFAPPNLGRVRGLLEIAEEAGIEHGQEVGTNIPYIATIDFSCDSCC
;
A
#
# COMPACT_ATOMS: atom_id res chain seq x y z
N MET A 1 5.67 -32.50 3.07
CA MET A 1 4.47 -31.77 3.54
C MET A 1 4.92 -30.83 4.65
N ASN A 2 5.05 -29.54 4.35
CA ASN A 2 5.43 -28.55 5.38
C ASN A 2 4.21 -28.31 6.27
N THR A 3 4.29 -28.69 7.54
CA THR A 3 3.28 -28.38 8.54
C THR A 3 3.25 -26.87 8.73
N VAL A 4 2.20 -26.22 8.25
CA VAL A 4 1.96 -24.80 8.47
C VAL A 4 1.83 -24.59 9.99
N THR A 5 2.61 -23.66 10.52
CA THR A 5 2.56 -23.35 11.95
C THR A 5 1.30 -22.53 12.25
N ARG A 6 0.66 -22.72 13.41
CA ARG A 6 -0.49 -21.93 13.86
C ARG A 6 -0.27 -20.41 13.76
N ARG A 7 0.99 -19.96 13.91
CA ARG A 7 1.37 -18.55 13.74
C ARG A 7 1.23 -18.08 12.29
N GLN A 8 1.65 -18.90 11.32
CA GLN A 8 1.51 -18.60 9.89
C GLN A 8 0.03 -18.48 9.51
N GLU A 9 -0.82 -19.39 9.99
CA GLU A 9 -2.27 -19.35 9.73
C GLU A 9 -2.88 -18.03 10.21
N LEU A 10 -2.58 -17.62 11.44
CA LEU A 10 -3.10 -16.37 12.02
C LEU A 10 -2.62 -15.12 11.28
N ILE A 11 -1.38 -15.11 10.78
CA ILE A 11 -0.86 -13.98 10.01
C ILE A 11 -1.51 -13.94 8.63
N PHE A 12 -1.65 -15.09 7.99
CA PHE A 12 -2.32 -15.22 6.70
C PHE A 12 -3.78 -14.76 6.78
N GLU A 13 -4.52 -15.22 7.78
CA GLU A 13 -5.91 -14.82 8.04
C GLU A 13 -6.03 -13.30 8.18
N LYS A 14 -5.19 -12.66 9.00
CA LYS A 14 -5.16 -11.20 9.17
C LYS A 14 -4.84 -10.45 7.87
N ILE A 15 -3.94 -10.97 7.04
CA ILE A 15 -3.63 -10.38 5.74
C ILE A 15 -4.86 -10.47 4.83
N CYS A 16 -5.51 -11.64 4.78
CA CYS A 16 -6.74 -11.83 4.00
C CYS A 16 -7.86 -10.90 4.46
N GLU A 17 -8.07 -10.75 5.78
CA GLU A 17 -9.06 -9.81 6.34
C GLU A 17 -8.82 -8.37 5.86
N ARG A 18 -7.56 -7.92 5.84
CA ARG A 18 -7.19 -6.57 5.38
C ARG A 18 -7.41 -6.39 3.88
N ILE A 19 -7.04 -7.39 3.08
CA ILE A 19 -7.30 -7.39 1.63
C ILE A 19 -8.81 -7.31 1.37
N LEU A 20 -9.61 -8.12 2.08
CA LEU A 20 -11.07 -8.10 1.96
C LEU A 20 -11.69 -6.78 2.43
N ALA A 21 -11.08 -6.11 3.42
CA ALA A 21 -11.48 -4.77 3.84
C ALA A 21 -11.15 -3.68 2.81
N GLY A 22 -10.36 -4.01 1.76
CA GLY A 22 -9.95 -3.08 0.72
C GLY A 22 -8.73 -2.23 1.08
N ASP A 23 -7.93 -2.65 2.07
CA ASP A 23 -6.66 -1.97 2.36
C ASP A 23 -5.71 -2.08 1.15
N GLY A 24 -5.12 -0.97 0.74
CA GLY A 24 -4.27 -0.86 -0.45
C GLY A 24 -5.00 -0.68 -1.77
N SER A 25 -6.33 -0.54 -1.73
CA SER A 25 -7.18 -0.39 -2.92
C SER A 25 -7.95 0.94 -2.88
N GLY A 26 -8.51 1.33 -4.03
CA GLY A 26 -9.29 2.54 -4.20
C GLY A 26 -8.49 3.73 -4.73
N HIS A 27 -9.20 4.84 -4.94
CA HIS A 27 -8.68 6.09 -5.48
C HIS A 27 -9.25 7.28 -4.69
N ARG A 28 -8.47 8.36 -4.60
CA ARG A 28 -8.84 9.62 -3.94
C ARG A 28 -9.41 9.39 -2.53
N THR A 29 -10.63 9.87 -2.28
CA THR A 29 -11.36 9.74 -1.01
C THR A 29 -11.57 8.29 -0.56
N PHE A 30 -11.65 7.35 -1.51
CA PHE A 30 -11.93 5.94 -1.23
C PHE A 30 -10.66 5.10 -1.08
N TYR A 31 -9.48 5.67 -1.31
CA TYR A 31 -8.24 4.95 -1.13
C TYR A 31 -7.98 4.68 0.36
N ARG A 32 -7.61 3.44 0.66
CA ARG A 32 -7.19 3.01 2.01
C ARG A 32 -5.71 2.64 1.97
N PRO A 33 -4.83 3.28 2.76
CA PRO A 33 -3.42 2.91 2.79
C PRO A 33 -3.24 1.51 3.37
N TRP A 34 -2.23 0.77 2.89
CA TRP A 34 -1.88 -0.52 3.48
C TRP A 34 -1.40 -0.30 4.90
N LEU A 35 -0.29 0.42 5.11
CA LEU A 35 0.20 0.68 6.46
C LEU A 35 -0.63 1.78 7.14
N GLN A 36 -1.32 1.40 8.21
CA GLN A 36 -2.17 2.30 8.99
C GLN A 36 -1.57 2.54 10.38
N LEU A 37 -1.66 3.79 10.83
CA LEU A 37 -1.29 4.16 12.19
C LEU A 37 -2.45 3.84 13.12
N HIS A 38 -2.18 2.95 14.06
CA HIS A 38 -3.10 2.61 15.15
C HIS A 38 -2.54 3.15 16.47
N ARG A 39 -3.45 3.40 17.43
CA ARG A 39 -3.11 3.89 18.77
C ARG A 39 -2.04 3.07 19.50
N LYS A 40 -1.93 1.78 19.19
CA LYS A 40 -0.94 0.85 19.79
C LYS A 40 0.36 0.72 18.99
N ASN A 41 0.43 1.31 17.79
CA ASN A 41 1.55 1.20 16.86
C ASN A 41 2.35 2.52 16.73
N THR A 42 2.03 3.51 17.55
CA THR A 42 2.77 4.78 17.57
C THR A 42 4.03 4.63 18.41
N SER A 43 5.20 4.87 17.82
CA SER A 43 6.44 4.96 18.60
C SER A 43 6.43 6.27 19.38
N LYS A 44 6.87 6.23 20.66
CA LYS A 44 6.95 7.40 21.56
C LYS A 44 7.86 8.52 21.05
N VAL A 45 8.73 8.22 20.09
CA VAL A 45 9.71 9.15 19.50
C VAL A 45 9.41 9.43 18.03
N SER A 46 8.28 8.92 17.51
CA SER A 46 8.04 8.90 16.07
C SER A 46 7.63 10.28 15.52
N ASN A 47 8.07 10.52 14.28
CA ASN A 47 7.63 11.64 13.44
C ASN A 47 6.42 11.27 12.57
N GLN A 48 5.62 10.28 12.98
CA GLN A 48 4.44 9.83 12.26
C GLN A 48 3.36 10.90 12.28
N VAL A 49 2.66 11.08 11.15
CA VAL A 49 1.61 12.08 11.00
C VAL A 49 0.36 11.40 10.46
N GLN A 50 -0.74 11.53 11.19
CA GLN A 50 -2.08 11.16 10.71
C GLN A 50 -2.96 12.39 10.79
N GLY A 51 -3.62 12.74 9.68
CA GLY A 51 -4.41 13.95 9.62
C GLY A 51 -5.31 14.01 8.41
N TRP A 52 -6.34 14.84 8.52
CA TRP A 52 -7.22 15.14 7.40
C TRP A 52 -6.49 15.95 6.34
N VAL A 53 -6.49 15.47 5.10
CA VAL A 53 -5.86 16.13 3.96
C VAL A 53 -6.95 16.62 3.01
N VAL A 54 -7.21 17.92 3.04
CA VAL A 54 -8.33 18.55 2.32
C VAL A 54 -8.35 18.20 0.82
N PRO A 55 -7.23 18.29 0.06
CA PRO A 55 -7.25 17.93 -1.36
C PRO A 55 -7.60 16.47 -1.65
N LEU A 56 -7.35 15.56 -0.70
CA LEU A 56 -7.65 14.13 -0.85
C LEU A 56 -9.04 13.77 -0.31
N GLY A 57 -9.68 14.66 0.46
CA GLY A 57 -10.98 14.41 1.07
C GLY A 57 -11.01 13.24 2.04
N ARG A 58 -9.86 12.85 2.62
CA ARG A 58 -9.73 11.74 3.57
C ARG A 58 -8.63 11.99 4.59
N THR A 59 -8.62 11.16 5.63
CA THR A 59 -7.48 11.06 6.56
C THR A 59 -6.36 10.26 5.89
N ALA A 60 -5.18 10.85 5.81
CA ALA A 60 -3.98 10.20 5.27
C ALA A 60 -3.01 9.83 6.39
N THR A 61 -2.19 8.81 6.13
CA THR A 61 -1.25 8.25 7.11
C THR A 61 0.19 8.28 6.60
N TYR A 62 1.04 9.08 7.26
CA TYR A 62 2.46 9.23 6.91
C TYR A 62 3.35 8.69 8.03
N MET A 63 4.37 7.92 7.66
CA MET A 63 5.30 7.31 8.60
C MET A 63 6.39 8.27 9.08
N SER A 64 6.53 9.41 8.38
CA SER A 64 7.45 10.48 8.76
C SER A 64 6.92 11.88 8.43
N ARG A 65 7.49 12.90 9.08
CA ARG A 65 7.26 14.32 8.75
C ARG A 65 7.78 14.67 7.35
N GLY A 66 8.82 13.98 6.89
CA GLY A 66 9.36 14.13 5.54
C GLY A 66 8.32 13.73 4.50
N GLU A 67 7.75 12.55 4.65
CA GLU A 67 6.63 12.08 3.82
C GLU A 67 5.47 13.07 3.84
N TYR A 68 5.02 13.51 5.01
CA TYR A 68 3.92 14.47 5.09
C TYR A 68 4.19 15.76 4.30
N ARG A 69 5.40 16.31 4.41
CA ARG A 69 5.79 17.53 3.67
C ARG A 69 5.86 17.27 2.16
N THR A 70 6.42 16.14 1.75
CA THR A 70 6.46 15.73 0.34
C THR A 70 5.06 15.56 -0.24
N ALA A 71 4.14 14.95 0.51
CA ALA A 71 2.75 14.81 0.12
C ALA A 71 2.06 16.17 -0.09
N LEU A 72 2.23 17.11 0.85
CA LEU A 72 1.69 18.46 0.70
C LEU A 72 2.28 19.19 -0.53
N LEU A 73 3.57 19.03 -0.80
CA LEU A 73 4.21 19.58 -1.99
C LEU A 73 3.62 18.99 -3.27
N MET A 74 3.46 17.67 -3.34
CA MET A 74 2.86 16.99 -4.49
C MET A 74 1.42 17.47 -4.75
N LEU A 75 0.62 17.61 -3.70
CA LEU A 75 -0.74 18.14 -3.80
C LEU A 75 -0.74 19.61 -4.25
N TRP A 76 0.20 20.42 -3.76
CA TRP A 76 0.36 21.80 -4.20
C TRP A 76 0.78 21.91 -5.67
N LEU A 77 1.60 20.98 -6.17
CA LEU A 77 1.98 20.87 -7.57
C LEU A 77 0.84 20.39 -8.49
N GLY A 78 -0.32 20.02 -7.94
CA GLY A 78 -1.50 19.64 -8.71
C GLY A 78 -1.68 18.14 -8.94
N VAL A 79 -1.00 17.28 -8.16
CA VAL A 79 -1.27 15.83 -8.21
C VAL A 79 -2.74 15.57 -7.86
N ALA A 80 -3.46 14.89 -8.74
CA ALA A 80 -4.90 14.68 -8.64
C ALA A 80 -5.26 13.57 -7.64
N ASP A 81 -4.48 12.49 -7.62
CA ASP A 81 -4.60 11.41 -6.64
C ASP A 81 -3.23 11.04 -6.08
N LEU A 82 -3.13 11.06 -4.76
CA LEU A 82 -1.93 10.69 -4.00
C LEU A 82 -2.31 9.55 -3.06
N ARG A 83 -1.67 8.40 -3.27
CA ARG A 83 -1.89 7.17 -2.52
C ARG A 83 -0.64 6.85 -1.72
N GLU A 84 -0.71 7.07 -0.42
CA GLU A 84 0.38 6.80 0.50
C GLU A 84 0.40 5.34 0.94
N GLN A 85 1.59 4.83 1.27
CA GLN A 85 1.78 3.47 1.79
C GLN A 85 1.13 2.41 0.86
N TYR A 86 1.34 2.57 -0.45
CA TYR A 86 0.71 1.76 -1.49
C TYR A 86 1.36 0.38 -1.56
N PRO A 87 0.60 -0.72 -1.44
CA PRO A 87 1.19 -2.05 -1.45
C PRO A 87 1.64 -2.45 -2.84
N ILE A 88 2.85 -2.98 -2.90
CA ILE A 88 3.35 -3.70 -4.07
C ILE A 88 2.97 -5.16 -3.87
N TRP A 89 1.91 -5.59 -4.54
CA TRP A 89 1.37 -6.93 -4.33
C TRP A 89 2.37 -8.01 -4.78
N PRO A 90 2.61 -9.05 -3.95
CA PRO A 90 3.51 -10.15 -4.29
C PRO A 90 3.04 -10.95 -5.51
N THR A 91 1.72 -11.09 -5.67
CA THR A 91 1.08 -11.86 -6.75
C THR A 91 0.51 -10.93 -7.83
N ALA A 92 0.17 -11.51 -8.97
CA ALA A 92 -0.50 -10.77 -10.03
C ALA A 92 -1.79 -10.12 -9.51
N HIS A 93 -2.06 -8.89 -9.95
CA HIS A 93 -3.15 -8.06 -9.43
C HIS A 93 -3.68 -7.14 -10.54
N PRO A 94 -4.89 -6.57 -10.40
CA PRO A 94 -5.38 -5.56 -11.34
C PRO A 94 -4.39 -4.40 -11.47
N HIS A 95 -4.35 -3.79 -12.66
CA HIS A 95 -3.51 -2.62 -12.88
C HIS A 95 -3.77 -1.53 -11.81
N PRO A 96 -2.75 -0.84 -11.27
CA PRO A 96 -2.93 0.18 -10.21
C PRO A 96 -3.87 1.34 -10.57
N LEU A 97 -4.05 1.62 -11.86
CA LEU A 97 -4.99 2.61 -12.39
C LEU A 97 -6.39 2.05 -12.65
N GLN A 98 -6.63 0.76 -12.42
CA GLN A 98 -7.94 0.14 -12.67
C GLN A 98 -9.00 0.79 -11.78
N GLY A 99 -10.01 1.39 -12.42
CA GLY A 99 -11.08 2.11 -11.73
C GLY A 99 -10.77 3.58 -11.46
N ALA A 100 -9.62 4.11 -11.90
CA ALA A 100 -9.40 5.55 -11.95
C ALA A 100 -10.29 6.20 -13.01
N GLU A 101 -10.73 7.43 -12.76
CA GLU A 101 -11.69 8.17 -13.60
C GLU A 101 -11.22 8.33 -15.06
N PHE A 102 -9.91 8.50 -15.27
CA PHE A 102 -9.30 8.70 -16.59
C PHE A 102 -8.72 7.40 -17.18
N ALA A 103 -8.78 6.29 -16.46
CA ALA A 103 -8.18 5.05 -16.90
C ALA A 103 -9.07 4.30 -17.90
N PRO A 104 -8.46 3.62 -18.90
CA PRO A 104 -9.19 2.68 -19.75
C PRO A 104 -9.93 1.63 -18.92
N PRO A 105 -11.12 1.17 -19.36
CA PRO A 105 -11.95 0.26 -18.57
C PRO A 105 -11.33 -1.13 -18.34
N ASN A 106 -10.43 -1.56 -19.23
CA ASN A 106 -9.77 -2.87 -19.13
C ASN A 106 -8.26 -2.72 -19.28
N LEU A 107 -7.59 -2.49 -18.16
CA LEU A 107 -6.12 -2.41 -18.11
C LEU A 107 -5.47 -3.78 -17.87
N GLY A 108 -6.28 -4.82 -17.68
CA GLY A 108 -5.79 -6.17 -17.40
C GLY A 108 -5.12 -6.32 -16.03
N ARG A 109 -4.36 -7.41 -15.91
CA ARG A 109 -3.60 -7.74 -14.70
C ARG A 109 -2.13 -7.48 -14.93
N VAL A 110 -1.47 -6.93 -13.93
CA VAL A 110 -0.02 -6.71 -13.91
C VAL A 110 0.66 -7.80 -13.09
N ARG A 111 1.96 -7.98 -13.36
CA ARG A 111 2.82 -8.94 -12.66
C ARG A 111 2.97 -8.56 -11.19
N GLY A 112 3.16 -9.56 -10.35
CA GLY A 112 3.42 -9.37 -8.92
C GLY A 112 4.92 -9.19 -8.62
N LEU A 113 5.23 -8.71 -7.42
CA LEU A 113 6.61 -8.50 -7.00
C LEU A 113 7.43 -9.80 -6.93
N LEU A 114 6.81 -10.95 -6.65
CA LEU A 114 7.51 -12.24 -6.64
C LEU A 114 8.07 -12.61 -8.01
N GLU A 115 7.26 -12.42 -9.05
CA GLU A 115 7.66 -12.70 -10.43
C GLU A 115 8.79 -11.76 -10.87
N ILE A 116 8.70 -10.47 -10.49
CA ILE A 116 9.75 -9.48 -10.76
C ILE A 116 11.05 -9.83 -10.02
N ALA A 117 10.96 -10.26 -8.76
CA ALA A 117 12.10 -10.64 -7.95
C ALA A 117 12.79 -11.89 -8.50
N GLU A 118 12.01 -12.89 -8.92
CA GLU A 118 12.51 -14.12 -9.56
C GLU A 118 13.26 -13.79 -10.87
N GLU A 119 12.67 -12.96 -11.74
CA GLU A 119 13.30 -12.50 -12.98
C GLU A 119 14.62 -11.74 -12.72
N ALA A 120 14.64 -10.92 -11.67
CA ALA A 120 15.82 -10.15 -11.29
C ALA A 120 16.89 -10.96 -10.52
N GLY A 121 16.60 -12.21 -10.15
CA GLY A 121 17.48 -13.02 -9.30
C GLY A 121 17.64 -12.46 -7.88
N ILE A 122 16.64 -11.75 -7.37
CA ILE A 122 16.62 -11.14 -6.03
C ILE A 122 15.76 -11.99 -5.11
N GLU A 123 16.29 -12.33 -3.93
CA GLU A 123 15.52 -13.05 -2.91
C GLU A 123 14.39 -12.16 -2.35
N HIS A 124 13.15 -12.64 -2.41
CA HIS A 124 11.99 -11.92 -1.86
C HIS A 124 11.83 -12.20 -0.37
N GLY A 125 11.65 -11.14 0.40
CA GLY A 125 11.45 -11.22 1.85
C GLY A 125 10.14 -11.92 2.27
N GLN A 126 10.10 -12.38 3.51
CA GLN A 126 8.93 -13.02 4.11
C GLN A 126 8.46 -12.27 5.35
N GLU A 127 7.17 -12.38 5.65
CA GLU A 127 6.63 -11.88 6.93
C GLU A 127 7.33 -12.59 8.10
N VAL A 128 7.69 -11.83 9.13
CA VAL A 128 8.62 -12.28 10.18
C VAL A 128 8.14 -13.56 10.86
N GLY A 129 8.96 -14.61 10.76
CA GLY A 129 8.67 -15.93 11.36
C GLY A 129 7.60 -16.72 10.60
N THR A 130 7.41 -16.44 9.32
CA THR A 130 6.48 -17.13 8.42
C THR A 130 7.15 -17.41 7.07
N ASN A 131 6.47 -18.18 6.21
CA ASN A 131 6.85 -18.37 4.80
C ASN A 131 5.93 -17.58 3.87
N ILE A 132 5.21 -16.57 4.40
CA ILE A 132 4.28 -15.75 3.64
C ILE A 132 5.09 -14.64 2.98
N PRO A 133 4.95 -14.41 1.66
CA PRO A 133 5.63 -13.31 0.98
C PRO A 133 5.32 -11.98 1.64
N TYR A 134 6.36 -11.20 1.95
CA TYR A 134 6.21 -9.87 2.52
C TYR A 134 5.54 -8.93 1.51
N ILE A 135 4.55 -8.15 1.97
CA ILE A 135 3.88 -7.13 1.15
C ILE A 135 4.63 -5.80 1.35
N ALA A 136 5.53 -5.49 0.41
CA ALA A 136 6.25 -4.23 0.41
C ALA A 136 5.32 -3.05 0.13
N THR A 137 5.70 -1.85 0.59
CA THR A 137 4.96 -0.61 0.32
C THR A 137 5.85 0.46 -0.29
N ILE A 138 5.25 1.27 -1.17
CA ILE A 138 5.86 2.51 -1.66
C ILE A 138 5.28 3.67 -0.86
N ASP A 139 6.12 4.64 -0.51
CA ASP A 139 5.72 5.82 0.25
C ASP A 139 4.60 6.60 -0.47
N PHE A 140 4.76 6.81 -1.79
CA PHE A 140 3.80 7.51 -2.64
C PHE A 140 3.60 6.80 -3.98
N SER A 141 2.35 6.56 -4.33
CA SER A 141 1.89 6.26 -5.68
C SER A 141 1.00 7.41 -6.13
N CYS A 142 1.33 8.04 -7.25
CA CYS A 142 0.67 9.24 -7.73
C CYS A 142 0.06 8.98 -9.09
N ASP A 143 -1.16 9.48 -9.27
CA ASP A 143 -1.81 9.51 -10.57
C ASP A 143 -1.90 10.98 -11.00
N SER A 144 -1.11 11.34 -12.02
CA SER A 144 -1.09 12.70 -12.56
C SER A 144 -2.05 12.82 -13.75
N CYS A 145 -3.00 13.76 -13.66
CA CYS A 145 -3.58 14.34 -14.86
C CYS A 145 -2.55 15.31 -15.45
N CYS A 146 -2.06 15.02 -16.65
CA CYS A 146 -1.56 16.03 -17.57
C CYS A 146 -2.54 16.12 -18.74
#